data_AF-K6V2W2-F1
#
_entry.id   AF-K6V2W2-F1
#
_cell.length_a   1.000
_cell.length_b   1.000
_cell.length_c   1.000
_cell.angle_alpha   90.00
_cell.angle_beta   90.00
_cell.angle_gamma   90.00
#
_symmetry.space_group_name_H-M   'P 1'
#
loop_
_entity.id
_entity.type
_entity.pdbx_description
1 polymer ?
#
loop_
_entity_poly.entity_id
_entity_poly.type
_entity_poly.pdbx_seq_one_letter_code
_entity_poly.pdbx_strand_id
1 'polypeptide(L)'
;MGLAFDFFEYIEEYLKKVKYLQHDAKSNEISNKCSNINFLKESSKENEEIASNVCPDFIKLYKSLTTGVNNVKECIEPRYDCGFINYWVNFKIAKSRGNESHCITDFYKHIKNKFQNIFNNDINLMKCIYDIKSDEMDKMNILYSLYETI
;
A
#
# COMPACT_ATOMS: atom_id res chain seq x y z
N MET A 1 -10.91 -19.27 -6.18
CA MET A 1 -9.84 -18.42 -5.61
C MET A 1 -10.51 -17.49 -4.62
N GLY A 2 -9.94 -17.23 -3.44
CA GLY A 2 -10.56 -16.32 -2.47
C GLY A 2 -10.44 -14.87 -2.90
N LEU A 3 -11.38 -14.01 -2.50
CA LEU A 3 -11.49 -12.59 -2.85
C LEU A 3 -10.18 -11.78 -2.72
N ALA A 4 -9.22 -12.25 -1.92
CA ALA A 4 -7.94 -11.62 -1.70
C ALA A 4 -6.93 -11.79 -2.86
N PHE A 5 -7.15 -12.74 -3.77
CA PHE A 5 -6.25 -13.03 -4.90
C PHE A 5 -6.74 -12.45 -6.23
N ASP A 6 -7.97 -11.96 -6.30
CA ASP A 6 -8.58 -11.61 -7.58
C ASP A 6 -7.87 -10.41 -8.25
N PHE A 7 -7.13 -9.59 -7.48
CA PHE A 7 -6.31 -8.50 -8.05
C PHE A 7 -5.18 -8.99 -8.98
N PHE A 8 -4.78 -10.27 -8.88
CA PHE A 8 -3.77 -10.83 -9.77
C PHE A 8 -4.22 -10.90 -11.23
N GLU A 9 -5.53 -10.87 -11.50
CA GLU A 9 -6.06 -10.74 -12.86
C GLU A 9 -5.58 -9.45 -13.55
N TYR A 10 -5.23 -8.43 -12.76
CA TYR A 10 -4.83 -7.10 -13.23
C TYR A 10 -3.44 -6.68 -12.74
N ILE A 11 -2.63 -7.63 -12.29
CA ILE A 11 -1.33 -7.35 -11.67
C ILE A 11 -0.40 -6.52 -12.55
N GLU A 12 -0.41 -6.75 -13.87
CA GLU A 12 0.44 -6.00 -14.80
C GLU A 12 0.11 -4.50 -14.81
N GLU A 13 -1.16 -4.13 -14.71
CA GLU A 13 -1.60 -2.73 -14.68
C GLU A 13 -1.13 -2.04 -13.39
N TYR A 14 -1.28 -2.74 -12.26
CA TYR A 14 -0.78 -2.27 -10.98
C TYR A 14 0.75 -2.12 -10.96
N LEU A 15 1.49 -3.09 -11.51
CA LEU A 15 2.95 -3.03 -11.61
C LEU A 15 3.41 -1.87 -12.50
N LYS A 16 2.76 -1.65 -13.65
CA LYS A 16 3.03 -0.48 -14.51
C LYS A 16 2.80 0.83 -13.76
N LYS A 17 1.71 0.91 -13.00
CA LYS A 17 1.38 2.09 -12.18
C LYS A 17 2.42 2.33 -11.07
N VAL A 18 2.83 1.28 -10.34
CA VAL A 18 3.89 1.38 -9.33
C VAL A 18 5.22 1.82 -9.95
N LYS A 19 5.62 1.22 -11.09
CA LYS A 19 6.84 1.61 -11.82
C LYS A 19 6.79 3.08 -12.23
N TYR A 20 5.66 3.57 -12.75
CA TYR A 20 5.47 4.98 -13.08
C TYR A 20 5.63 5.89 -11.85
N LEU A 21 4.98 5.54 -10.73
CA LEU A 21 5.03 6.33 -9.48
C LEU A 21 6.41 6.35 -8.82
N GLN A 22 7.25 5.34 -9.05
CA GLN A 22 8.65 5.32 -8.57
C GLN A 22 9.52 6.38 -9.26
N HIS A 23 9.24 6.68 -10.54
CA HIS A 23 9.94 7.74 -11.28
C HIS A 23 9.39 9.14 -10.97
N ASP A 24 8.17 9.21 -10.44
CA ASP A 24 7.56 10.47 -10.03
C ASP A 24 8.22 11.03 -8.75
N ALA A 25 8.58 12.32 -8.77
CA ALA A 25 9.26 12.96 -7.66
C ALA A 25 8.40 12.92 -6.39
N LYS A 26 8.97 12.51 -5.24
CA LYS A 26 8.24 12.53 -3.96
C LYS A 26 7.85 13.97 -3.62
N SER A 27 6.57 14.19 -3.33
CA SER A 27 6.12 15.49 -2.82
C SER A 27 6.76 15.75 -1.46
N ASN A 28 7.46 16.89 -1.33
CA ASN A 28 8.07 17.32 -0.07
C ASN A 28 7.06 17.37 1.08
N GLU A 29 5.81 17.74 0.79
CA GLU A 29 4.75 17.76 1.80
C GLU A 29 4.42 16.36 2.32
N ILE A 30 4.28 15.38 1.42
CA ILE A 30 3.98 13.99 1.79
C ILE A 30 5.15 13.40 2.58
N SER A 31 6.38 13.56 2.07
CA SER A 31 7.58 13.08 2.75
C SER A 31 7.71 13.66 4.16
N ASN A 32 7.59 14.98 4.31
CA ASN A 32 7.67 15.63 5.63
C ASN A 32 6.56 15.17 6.58
N LYS A 33 5.34 14.94 6.09
CA LYS A 33 4.25 14.40 6.92
C LYS A 33 4.55 12.98 7.38
N CYS A 34 5.10 12.13 6.50
CA CYS A 34 5.49 10.76 6.81
C CYS A 34 6.64 10.68 7.82
N SER A 35 7.69 11.48 7.67
CA SER A 35 8.86 11.48 8.57
C SER A 35 8.52 11.85 10.02
N ASN A 36 7.38 12.51 10.25
CA ASN A 36 6.91 12.89 11.58
C ASN A 36 6.03 11.82 12.25
N ILE A 37 5.95 10.61 11.69
CA ILE A 37 5.14 9.52 12.21
C ILE A 37 6.05 8.42 12.75
N ASN A 38 5.75 7.96 13.97
CA ASN A 38 6.28 6.71 14.48
C ASN A 38 5.23 5.62 14.25
N PHE A 39 5.46 4.75 13.28
CA PHE A 39 4.57 3.65 12.90
C PHE A 39 4.75 2.41 13.77
N LEU A 40 5.87 2.32 14.48
CA LEU A 40 6.20 1.25 15.42
C LEU A 40 6.26 1.82 16.85
N LYS A 41 6.20 0.95 17.87
CA LYS A 41 6.22 1.40 19.27
C LYS A 41 7.56 2.02 19.69
N GLU A 42 8.65 1.60 19.06
CA GLU A 42 10.00 2.05 19.36
C GLU A 42 10.63 2.70 18.12
N SER A 43 11.49 3.70 18.36
CA SER A 43 12.28 4.29 17.29
C SER A 43 13.26 3.25 16.79
N SER A 44 13.12 2.84 15.53
CA SER A 44 13.91 1.77 14.93
C SER A 44 14.25 2.10 13.49
N LYS A 45 15.27 1.42 12.95
CA LYS A 45 15.66 1.56 11.55
C LYS A 45 14.51 1.15 10.61
N GLU A 46 13.74 0.13 11.01
CA GLU A 46 12.54 -0.29 10.29
C GLU A 46 11.50 0.83 10.25
N ASN A 47 11.30 1.56 11.36
CA ASN A 47 10.41 2.71 11.39
C ASN A 47 10.87 3.83 10.46
N GLU A 48 12.17 4.13 10.42
CA GLU A 48 12.76 5.12 9.49
C GLU A 48 12.53 4.71 8.02
N GLU A 49 12.68 3.42 7.71
CA GLU A 49 12.45 2.89 6.36
C GLU A 49 10.97 2.98 5.97
N ILE A 50 10.07 2.62 6.88
CA ILE A 50 8.62 2.75 6.66
C ILE A 50 8.24 4.22 6.46
N ALA A 51 8.77 5.13 7.26
CA ALA A 51 8.47 6.56 7.16
C ALA A 51 9.04 7.20 5.88
N SER A 52 10.26 6.83 5.48
CA SER A 52 10.94 7.48 4.34
C SER A 52 10.55 6.89 2.98
N ASN A 53 10.18 5.61 2.96
CA ASN A 53 9.91 4.87 1.72
C ASN A 53 8.46 4.43 1.62
N VAL A 54 7.99 3.61 2.56
CA VAL A 54 6.69 2.94 2.45
C VAL A 54 5.52 3.94 2.54
N CYS A 55 5.56 4.85 3.52
CA CYS A 55 4.52 5.87 3.71
C CYS A 55 4.30 6.76 2.48
N PRO A 56 5.31 7.46 1.94
CA PRO A 56 5.08 8.36 0.81
C PRO A 56 4.62 7.61 -0.44
N ASP A 57 5.17 6.42 -0.69
CA ASP A 57 4.81 5.58 -1.83
C ASP A 57 3.37 5.06 -1.70
N PHE A 58 2.97 4.66 -0.50
CA PHE A 58 1.59 4.27 -0.20
C PHE A 58 0.60 5.41 -0.48
N ILE A 59 0.88 6.63 -0.02
CA ILE A 59 0.00 7.78 -0.26
C ILE A 59 -0.14 8.07 -1.76
N LYS A 60 0.96 7.99 -2.52
CA LYS A 60 0.95 8.18 -3.97
C LYS A 60 0.12 7.11 -4.67
N LEU A 61 0.36 5.84 -4.34
CA LEU A 61 -0.35 4.72 -4.91
C LEU A 61 -1.85 4.84 -4.64
N TYR A 62 -2.22 5.05 -3.38
CA TYR A 62 -3.61 5.22 -2.99
C TYR A 62 -4.29 6.38 -3.74
N LYS A 63 -3.65 7.56 -3.84
CA LYS A 63 -4.18 8.67 -4.65
C LYS A 63 -4.38 8.25 -6.10
N SER A 64 -3.38 7.62 -6.71
CA SER A 64 -3.44 7.23 -8.13
C SER A 64 -4.56 6.23 -8.46
N LEU A 65 -5.05 5.49 -7.46
CA LEU A 65 -6.17 4.56 -7.59
C LEU A 65 -7.52 5.21 -7.28
N THR A 66 -7.53 6.30 -6.49
CA THR A 66 -8.76 6.98 -6.02
C THR A 66 -9.08 8.30 -6.72
N THR A 67 -8.12 8.99 -7.32
CA THR A 67 -8.34 10.32 -7.96
C THR A 67 -8.88 10.24 -9.40
N GLY A 68 -9.14 9.05 -9.94
CA GLY A 68 -9.65 8.82 -11.31
C GLY A 68 -11.18 8.89 -11.49
N VAL A 69 -11.95 9.23 -10.45
CA VAL A 69 -13.42 9.12 -10.39
C VAL A 69 -14.17 10.01 -11.41
N ASN A 70 -13.48 10.94 -12.07
CA ASN A 70 -14.12 11.83 -13.07
C ASN A 70 -13.95 11.37 -14.53
N ASN A 71 -13.19 10.29 -14.83
CA ASN A 71 -13.03 9.74 -16.18
C ASN A 71 -13.03 8.20 -16.17
N VAL A 72 -14.06 7.61 -15.55
CA VAL A 72 -14.11 6.18 -15.20
C VAL A 72 -14.22 5.28 -16.46
N LYS A 73 -13.05 4.84 -16.92
CA LYS A 73 -12.82 3.49 -17.47
C LYS A 73 -11.66 2.74 -16.80
N GLU A 74 -10.93 3.35 -15.86
CA GLU A 74 -9.66 2.81 -15.33
C GLU A 74 -9.65 2.48 -13.82
N CYS A 75 -10.80 2.50 -13.14
CA CYS A 75 -10.90 1.81 -11.85
C CYS A 75 -11.25 0.35 -12.16
N ILE A 76 -10.22 -0.49 -12.17
CA ILE A 76 -10.39 -1.93 -12.01
C ILE A 76 -11.15 -2.08 -10.68
N GLU A 77 -12.32 -2.71 -10.71
CA GLU A 77 -13.32 -2.65 -9.63
C GLU A 77 -12.78 -2.44 -8.21
N PRO A 78 -13.45 -1.65 -7.35
CA PRO A 78 -12.98 -1.32 -5.99
C PRO A 78 -12.51 -2.51 -5.14
N ARG A 79 -12.96 -3.73 -5.45
CA ARG A 79 -12.51 -4.97 -4.83
C ARG A 79 -11.05 -5.33 -5.20
N TYR A 80 -10.66 -5.20 -6.46
CA TYR A 80 -9.32 -5.51 -6.96
C TYR A 80 -8.30 -4.49 -6.47
N ASP A 81 -8.63 -3.20 -6.55
CA ASP A 81 -7.78 -2.12 -6.02
C ASP A 81 -7.51 -2.32 -4.52
N CYS A 82 -8.55 -2.70 -3.77
CA CYS A 82 -8.43 -3.04 -2.36
C CYS A 82 -7.53 -4.24 -2.08
N GLY A 83 -7.67 -5.32 -2.87
CA GLY A 83 -6.80 -6.49 -2.76
C GLY A 83 -5.34 -6.13 -3.01
N PHE A 84 -5.07 -5.39 -4.09
CA PHE A 84 -3.71 -4.97 -4.44
C PHE A 84 -3.11 -4.03 -3.39
N ILE A 85 -3.82 -2.97 -2.98
CA ILE A 85 -3.32 -2.03 -1.98
C ILE A 85 -2.98 -2.77 -0.68
N ASN A 86 -3.87 -3.67 -0.22
CA ASN A 86 -3.64 -4.42 1.01
C ASN A 86 -2.41 -5.32 0.92
N TYR A 87 -2.28 -6.08 -0.18
CA TYR A 87 -1.10 -6.90 -0.43
C TYR A 87 0.17 -6.06 -0.48
N TRP A 88 0.18 -5.00 -1.29
CA TRP A 88 1.36 -4.19 -1.55
C TRP A 88 1.92 -3.57 -0.26
N VAL A 89 1.06 -2.99 0.57
CA VAL A 89 1.51 -2.34 1.81
C VAL A 89 2.00 -3.34 2.85
N ASN A 90 1.33 -4.49 3.00
CA ASN A 90 1.78 -5.56 3.89
C ASN A 90 3.14 -6.09 3.43
N PHE A 91 3.32 -6.33 2.12
CA PHE A 91 4.60 -6.76 1.54
C PHE A 91 5.73 -5.76 1.81
N LYS A 92 5.49 -4.46 1.61
CA LYS A 92 6.51 -3.43 1.84
C LYS A 92 6.89 -3.31 3.32
N ILE A 93 5.92 -3.31 4.23
CA ILE A 93 6.20 -3.26 5.67
C ILE A 93 6.94 -4.51 6.12
N ALA A 94 6.49 -5.69 5.69
CA ALA A 94 7.15 -6.96 6.00
C ALA A 94 8.61 -6.92 5.53
N LYS A 95 8.88 -6.48 4.30
CA LYS A 95 10.24 -6.36 3.77
C LYS A 95 11.12 -5.42 4.62
N SER A 96 10.60 -4.26 5.00
CA SER A 96 11.32 -3.30 5.87
C SER A 96 11.55 -3.84 7.29
N ARG A 97 10.84 -4.89 7.72
CA ARG A 97 10.94 -5.52 9.04
C ARG A 97 11.55 -6.92 9.04
N GLY A 98 12.18 -7.36 7.95
CA GLY A 98 12.72 -8.73 7.88
C GLY A 98 11.65 -9.83 7.86
N ASN A 99 10.50 -9.54 7.24
CA ASN A 99 9.33 -10.39 7.04
C ASN A 99 8.39 -10.58 8.25
N GLU A 100 8.43 -9.68 9.23
CA GLU A 100 7.42 -9.63 10.30
C GLU A 100 6.18 -8.83 9.87
N SER A 101 4.98 -9.46 9.86
CA SER A 101 3.78 -8.87 9.21
C SER A 101 2.75 -8.22 10.13
N HIS A 102 3.04 -7.95 11.41
CA HIS A 102 2.02 -7.60 12.41
C HIS A 102 1.97 -6.11 12.81
N CYS A 103 1.76 -5.20 11.87
CA CYS A 103 1.61 -3.77 12.19
C CYS A 103 0.72 -2.99 11.22
N ILE A 104 0.02 -3.61 10.26
CA ILE A 104 -0.63 -2.82 9.21
C ILE A 104 -1.77 -1.96 9.75
N THR A 105 -2.46 -2.45 10.79
CA THR A 105 -3.51 -1.73 11.48
C THR A 105 -3.00 -0.43 12.10
N ASP A 106 -1.83 -0.46 12.76
CA ASP A 106 -1.25 0.72 13.39
C ASP A 106 -0.67 1.67 12.35
N PHE A 107 -0.01 1.14 11.31
CA PHE A 107 0.39 1.91 10.14
C PHE A 107 -0.79 2.73 9.60
N TYR A 108 -1.90 2.06 9.30
CA TYR A 108 -3.08 2.71 8.73
C TYR A 108 -3.69 3.76 9.66
N LYS A 109 -3.80 3.49 10.96
CA LYS A 109 -4.31 4.48 11.93
C LYS A 109 -3.48 5.75 11.93
N HIS A 110 -2.15 5.63 11.93
CA HIS A 110 -1.27 6.80 11.90
C HIS A 110 -1.38 7.58 10.58
N ILE A 111 -1.40 6.88 9.45
CA ILE A 111 -1.59 7.48 8.14
C ILE A 111 -2.92 8.23 8.05
N LYS A 112 -4.03 7.58 8.41
CA LYS A 112 -5.37 8.16 8.38
C LYS A 112 -5.44 9.43 9.22
N ASN A 113 -4.81 9.43 10.40
CA ASN A 113 -4.77 10.61 11.26
C ASN A 113 -3.92 11.75 10.68
N LYS A 114 -2.77 11.45 10.07
CA LYS A 114 -1.88 12.48 9.52
C LYS A 114 -2.38 13.06 8.19
N PHE A 115 -3.08 12.26 7.41
CA PHE A 115 -3.53 12.57 6.05
C PHE A 115 -5.06 12.59 5.94
N GLN A 116 -5.74 13.13 6.96
CA GLN A 116 -7.20 13.22 7.01
C GLN A 116 -7.80 13.81 5.73
N ASN A 117 -7.19 14.85 5.14
CA ASN A 117 -7.65 15.44 3.88
C ASN A 117 -7.66 14.49 2.68
N ILE A 118 -6.85 13.42 2.72
CA ILE A 118 -6.78 12.38 1.69
C ILE A 118 -7.78 11.24 2.00
N PHE A 119 -7.99 10.92 3.28
CA PHE A 119 -8.77 9.75 3.72
C PHE A 119 -10.17 10.05 4.30
N ASN A 120 -10.56 11.34 4.45
CA ASN A 120 -11.74 11.74 5.22
C ASN A 120 -13.08 11.18 4.72
N ASN A 121 -13.16 10.76 3.45
CA ASN A 121 -14.36 10.17 2.87
C ASN A 121 -14.24 8.66 2.61
N ASP A 122 -13.11 8.04 2.99
CA ASP A 122 -12.79 6.70 2.53
C ASP A 122 -13.04 5.60 3.58
N ILE A 123 -14.33 5.36 3.84
CA ILE A 123 -14.81 4.22 4.63
C ILE A 123 -14.38 2.89 3.97
N ASN A 124 -14.10 2.89 2.66
CA ASN A 124 -13.77 1.68 1.92
C ASN A 124 -12.33 1.24 2.19
N LEU A 125 -11.35 2.14 2.21
CA LEU A 125 -9.96 1.76 2.49
C LEU A 125 -9.79 1.06 3.85
N MET A 126 -10.52 1.49 4.89
CA MET A 126 -10.47 0.84 6.21
C MET A 126 -10.95 -0.62 6.18
N LYS A 127 -11.83 -0.98 5.23
CA LYS A 127 -12.27 -2.36 5.02
C LYS A 127 -11.27 -3.17 4.19
N CYS A 128 -10.36 -2.50 3.49
CA CYS A 128 -9.40 -3.12 2.59
C CYS A 128 -8.09 -3.43 3.30
N ILE A 129 -7.69 -2.62 4.29
CA ILE A 129 -6.44 -2.81 5.02
C ILE A 129 -6.61 -3.78 6.19
N TYR A 130 -5.91 -4.91 6.15
CA TYR A 130 -5.86 -5.91 7.21
C TYR A 130 -4.54 -6.69 7.16
N ASP A 131 -4.12 -7.25 8.30
CA ASP A 131 -2.90 -8.08 8.34
C ASP A 131 -3.17 -9.38 7.56
N ILE A 132 -2.39 -9.62 6.51
CA ILE A 132 -2.48 -10.85 5.69
C ILE A 132 -1.80 -11.99 6.47
N LYS A 133 -2.44 -13.16 6.49
CA LYS A 133 -1.86 -14.35 7.15
C LYS A 133 -0.57 -14.76 6.45
N SER A 134 0.42 -15.23 7.22
CA SER A 134 1.74 -15.59 6.67
C SER A 134 1.65 -16.57 5.50
N ASP A 135 0.81 -17.61 5.59
CA ASP A 135 0.68 -18.63 4.54
C ASP A 135 0.00 -18.08 3.27
N GLU A 136 -0.89 -17.10 3.41
CA GLU A 136 -1.50 -16.39 2.30
C GLU A 136 -0.50 -15.42 1.66
N MET A 137 0.25 -14.68 2.49
CA MET A 137 1.31 -13.77 2.06
C MET A 137 2.38 -14.50 1.26
N ASP A 138 2.82 -15.67 1.71
CA ASP A 138 3.82 -16.48 1.00
C ASP A 138 3.34 -16.88 -0.40
N LYS A 139 2.08 -17.32 -0.52
CA LYS A 139 1.47 -17.65 -1.82
C LYS A 139 1.38 -16.43 -2.72
N MET A 140 0.96 -15.27 -2.19
CA MET A 140 0.89 -14.03 -2.95
C MET A 140 2.28 -13.57 -3.40
N ASN A 141 3.31 -13.70 -2.56
CA ASN A 141 4.69 -13.35 -2.90
C ASN A 141 5.24 -14.22 -4.02
N ILE A 142 4.95 -15.52 -4.00
CA ILE A 142 5.31 -16.43 -5.11
C ILE A 142 4.66 -15.92 -6.40
N LEU A 143 3.35 -15.69 -6.41
CA LEU A 143 2.65 -15.18 -7.60
C LEU A 143 3.21 -13.84 -8.06
N TYR A 144 3.38 -12.87 -7.15
CA TYR A 144 3.89 -11.55 -7.46
C TYR A 144 5.29 -11.60 -8.10
N SER A 145 6.17 -12.47 -7.61
CA SER A 145 7.53 -12.64 -8.17
C SER A 145 7.54 -13.13 -9.62
N LEU A 146 6.50 -13.88 -10.05
CA LEU A 146 6.36 -14.32 -11.43
C LEU A 146 6.05 -13.17 -12.39
N TYR A 147 5.47 -12.08 -11.88
CA TYR A 147 5.12 -10.89 -12.68
C TYR A 147 6.13 -9.75 -12.53
N GLU A 148 6.80 -9.62 -11.37
CA GLU A 148 7.83 -8.60 -11.16
C GLU A 148 9.07 -8.83 -12.06
N THR A 149 9.28 -10.07 -12.49
CA THR A 149 10.38 -10.48 -13.39
C THR A 149 10.11 -10.16 -14.87
N ILE A 150 8.94 -9.59 -15.20
CA ILE A 150 8.50 -9.15 -16.54
C ILE A 150 8.56 -7.60 -16.63
#